data_AF-N1RHC6-F1
#
_entry.id   AF-N1RHC6-F1
#
_cell.length_a   1.000
_cell.length_b   1.000
_cell.length_c   1.000
_cell.angle_alpha   90.00
_cell.angle_beta   90.00
_cell.angle_gamma   90.00
#
_symmetry.space_group_name_H-M   'P 1'
#
loop_
_entity.id
_entity.type
_entity.pdbx_description
1 polymer ?
#
loop_
_entity_poly.entity_id
_entity_poly.type
_entity_poly.pdbx_seq_one_letter_code
_entity_poly.pdbx_strand_id
1 'polypeptide(L)'
;MTRSKAAQEATIQDPVGDDGVKEEQDISSSPPQPATFKGRHAYAHPSNLFWKLLYSSGLTPRLCSPTEDRQLPELYSMGFTNIVARPSRNGSELSKQEMDEGVEILHEKCRKYRPESVCVVGKSIWESIWRVRHGKPVGKAFKYGWQDESENMGVIEGEWEGSKVFVSSSTSGLAATLSPAEKERIWAEIGTWAQKRRAERELEAKEESK
;
A
#
# COMPACT_ATOMS: atom_id res chain seq x y z
N MET A 1 -26.96 -16.86 0.52
CA MET A 1 -25.76 -16.81 -0.33
C MET A 1 -24.97 -15.55 -0.02
N THR A 2 -23.92 -15.65 0.80
CA THR A 2 -23.27 -14.49 1.45
C THR A 2 -21.94 -14.22 0.77
N ARG A 3 -21.86 -13.19 -0.07
CA ARG A 3 -20.66 -12.79 -0.81
C ARG A 3 -19.64 -12.13 0.14
N SER A 4 -18.47 -12.74 0.32
CA SER A 4 -17.31 -12.18 1.05
C SER A 4 -16.72 -10.97 0.31
N LYS A 5 -16.21 -9.97 1.04
CA LYS A 5 -15.48 -8.79 0.52
C LYS A 5 -14.25 -8.59 1.40
N ALA A 6 -13.06 -8.33 0.89
CA ALA A 6 -11.89 -8.04 1.76
C ALA A 6 -11.81 -6.53 2.04
N ALA A 7 -11.26 -6.13 3.20
CA ALA A 7 -10.81 -4.76 3.42
C ALA A 7 -9.65 -4.67 4.43
N GLN A 8 -8.76 -3.70 4.15
CA GLN A 8 -7.62 -3.14 4.88
C GLN A 8 -6.25 -3.65 4.44
N GLU A 9 -5.57 -2.81 3.66
CA GLU A 9 -4.40 -3.16 2.84
C GLU A 9 -3.39 -1.99 2.85
N ALA A 10 -2.11 -2.27 2.72
CA ALA A 10 -1.04 -1.30 2.53
C ALA A 10 -0.49 -1.45 1.10
N THR A 11 -0.42 -0.34 0.37
CA THR A 11 0.21 -0.30 -0.95
C THR A 11 1.70 -0.04 -0.76
N ILE A 12 2.53 -0.86 -1.38
CA ILE A 12 3.98 -0.72 -1.35
C ILE A 12 4.43 -0.21 -2.74
N GLN A 13 5.18 0.89 -2.80
CA GLN A 13 5.79 1.36 -4.05
C GLN A 13 7.28 1.00 -4.06
N ASP A 14 7.66 0.02 -4.89
CA ASP A 14 9.04 -0.44 -5.00
C ASP A 14 9.89 0.49 -5.89
N PRO A 15 11.20 0.60 -5.64
CA PRO A 15 12.19 0.96 -6.65
C PRO A 15 12.54 -0.26 -7.49
N VAL A 16 12.69 -0.05 -8.81
CA VAL A 16 13.45 -0.98 -9.66
C VAL A 16 14.91 -0.62 -9.45
N GLY A 17 15.67 -1.52 -8.83
CA GLY A 17 17.13 -1.49 -8.79
C GLY A 17 17.65 -2.68 -9.59
N ASP A 18 18.41 -2.39 -10.64
CA ASP A 18 19.13 -3.35 -11.46
C ASP A 18 20.21 -4.04 -10.60
N ASP A 19 19.99 -5.30 -10.27
CA ASP A 19 21.06 -6.26 -9.99
C ASP A 19 20.51 -7.65 -10.31
N GLY A 20 21.09 -8.25 -11.35
CA GLY A 20 20.69 -9.54 -11.90
C GLY A 20 20.76 -10.68 -10.89
N VAL A 21 19.65 -10.92 -10.19
CA VAL A 21 19.32 -12.21 -9.59
C VAL A 21 18.11 -12.78 -10.33
N LYS A 22 18.39 -13.60 -11.33
CA LYS A 22 17.43 -14.57 -11.86
C LYS A 22 17.26 -15.68 -10.82
N GLU A 23 16.46 -15.43 -9.79
CA GLU A 23 15.90 -16.49 -8.96
C GLU A 23 14.39 -16.33 -8.88
N GLU A 24 13.71 -17.45 -9.09
CA GLU A 24 12.26 -17.68 -9.06
C GLU A 24 11.44 -16.53 -8.47
N GLN A 25 10.69 -15.88 -9.36
CA GLN A 25 9.64 -14.91 -9.04
C GLN A 25 8.63 -15.56 -8.10
N ASP A 26 8.84 -15.41 -6.80
CA ASP A 26 7.86 -15.74 -5.78
C ASP A 26 6.81 -14.62 -5.76
N ILE A 27 6.00 -14.64 -6.82
CA ILE A 27 4.78 -13.87 -6.99
C ILE A 27 3.87 -14.19 -5.80
N SER A 28 3.60 -13.18 -4.98
CA SER A 28 2.67 -13.26 -3.83
C SER A 28 3.15 -14.14 -2.67
N SER A 29 3.99 -13.61 -1.78
CA SER A 29 4.05 -14.07 -0.39
C SER A 29 3.02 -13.33 0.49
N SER A 30 1.75 -13.43 0.11
CA SER A 30 0.72 -13.81 1.08
C SER A 30 0.77 -15.33 1.17
N PRO A 31 0.64 -15.97 2.35
CA PRO A 31 0.62 -17.44 2.42
C PRO A 31 -0.41 -18.00 1.44
N PRO A 32 -0.19 -19.20 0.86
CA PRO A 32 -1.09 -19.77 -0.14
C PRO A 32 -2.52 -19.79 0.41
N GLN A 33 -3.34 -18.88 -0.11
CA GLN A 33 -4.76 -18.84 0.21
C GLN A 33 -5.36 -20.15 -0.32
N PRO A 34 -6.25 -20.81 0.43
CA PRO A 34 -6.82 -22.10 0.04
C PRO A 34 -7.40 -22.06 -1.38
N ALA A 35 -7.37 -23.20 -2.07
CA ALA A 35 -7.68 -23.36 -3.52
C ALA A 35 -9.01 -22.77 -4.02
N THR A 36 -9.89 -22.32 -3.12
CA THR A 36 -11.14 -21.59 -3.39
C THR A 36 -10.93 -20.10 -3.70
N PHE A 37 -9.71 -19.56 -3.65
CA PHE A 37 -9.38 -18.14 -3.93
C PHE A 37 -8.99 -17.85 -5.39
N LYS A 38 -8.96 -18.85 -6.28
CA LYS A 38 -8.75 -18.66 -7.73
C LYS A 38 -9.88 -17.77 -8.30
N GLY A 39 -9.55 -16.51 -8.63
CA GLY A 39 -10.46 -15.54 -9.25
C GLY A 39 -10.87 -14.34 -8.41
N ARG A 40 -10.32 -14.15 -7.19
CA ARG A 40 -10.54 -12.93 -6.42
C ARG A 40 -9.42 -11.93 -6.66
N HIS A 41 -9.79 -10.81 -7.28
CA HIS A 41 -8.91 -9.69 -7.55
C HIS A 41 -8.99 -8.64 -6.43
N ALA A 42 -7.87 -7.98 -6.17
CA ALA A 42 -7.80 -6.88 -5.21
C ALA A 42 -8.82 -5.78 -5.58
N TYR A 43 -9.58 -5.33 -4.59
CA TYR A 43 -10.56 -4.25 -4.77
C TYR A 43 -11.62 -4.45 -5.87
N ALA A 44 -11.96 -5.70 -6.21
CA ALA A 44 -12.92 -5.99 -7.30
C ALA A 44 -14.37 -5.60 -7.02
N HIS A 45 -14.71 -5.21 -5.79
CA HIS A 45 -16.09 -4.87 -5.45
C HIS A 45 -16.49 -3.51 -6.06
N PRO A 46 -17.66 -3.38 -6.74
CA PRO A 46 -18.05 -2.15 -7.45
C PRO A 46 -18.14 -0.89 -6.59
N SER A 47 -18.42 -1.04 -5.30
CA SER A 47 -18.46 0.07 -4.35
C SER A 47 -17.09 0.48 -3.81
N ASN A 48 -16.00 -0.20 -4.22
CA ASN A 48 -14.65 0.17 -3.84
C ASN A 48 -14.11 1.18 -4.86
N LEU A 49 -13.57 2.28 -4.37
CA LEU A 49 -13.09 3.39 -5.19
C LEU A 49 -11.60 3.26 -5.53
N PHE A 50 -10.92 2.20 -5.08
CA PHE A 50 -9.47 2.05 -5.23
C PHE A 50 -8.97 2.25 -6.65
N TRP A 51 -9.50 1.51 -7.63
CA TRP A 51 -9.09 1.62 -9.03
C TRP A 51 -9.38 3.01 -9.62
N LYS A 52 -10.47 3.65 -9.19
CA LYS A 52 -10.82 5.01 -9.59
C LYS A 52 -9.86 6.03 -8.99
N LEU A 53 -9.49 5.87 -7.72
CA LEU A 53 -8.57 6.75 -6.99
C LEU A 53 -7.12 6.59 -7.47
N LEU A 54 -6.69 5.39 -7.83
CA LEU A 54 -5.41 5.15 -8.51
C LEU A 54 -5.31 5.97 -9.81
N TYR A 55 -6.36 5.91 -10.62
CA TYR A 55 -6.39 6.64 -11.88
C TYR A 55 -6.52 8.15 -11.67
N SER A 56 -7.48 8.61 -10.85
CA SER A 56 -7.72 10.05 -10.67
C SER A 56 -6.58 10.77 -9.94
N SER A 57 -5.78 10.06 -9.14
CA SER A 57 -4.53 10.59 -8.58
C SER A 57 -3.36 10.61 -9.57
N GLY A 58 -3.47 9.89 -10.68
CA GLY A 58 -2.38 9.67 -11.63
C GLY A 58 -1.30 8.70 -11.14
N LEU A 59 -1.60 7.87 -10.13
CA LEU A 59 -0.78 6.71 -9.79
C LEU A 59 -0.74 5.69 -10.94
N THR A 60 -1.82 5.61 -11.71
CA THR A 60 -1.86 4.89 -13.00
C THR A 60 -2.25 5.86 -14.12
N PRO A 61 -1.63 5.76 -15.31
CA PRO A 61 -1.94 6.65 -16.44
C PRO A 61 -3.31 6.37 -17.08
N ARG A 62 -3.90 5.21 -16.77
CA ARG A 62 -5.25 4.81 -17.20
C ARG A 62 -6.00 4.15 -16.06
N LEU A 63 -7.32 4.05 -16.21
CA LEU A 63 -8.16 3.26 -15.33
C LEU A 63 -7.86 1.77 -15.54
N CYS A 64 -7.22 1.14 -14.56
CA CYS A 64 -6.93 -0.29 -14.57
C CYS A 64 -8.12 -1.09 -14.02
N SER A 65 -8.30 -2.30 -14.53
CA SER A 65 -9.27 -3.29 -14.06
C SER A 65 -8.72 -4.05 -12.84
N PRO A 66 -9.58 -4.51 -11.91
CA PRO A 66 -9.20 -5.45 -10.86
C PRO A 66 -8.38 -6.65 -11.37
N THR A 67 -8.68 -7.12 -12.58
CA THR A 67 -7.99 -8.26 -13.20
C THR A 67 -6.49 -8.04 -13.44
N GLU A 68 -6.04 -6.78 -13.42
CA GLU A 68 -4.68 -6.35 -13.69
C GLU A 68 -3.87 -6.16 -12.39
N ASP A 69 -4.43 -6.50 -11.22
CA ASP A 69 -3.78 -6.38 -9.92
C ASP A 69 -2.37 -6.97 -9.86
N ARG A 70 -2.18 -8.15 -10.45
CA ARG A 70 -0.87 -8.83 -10.51
C ARG A 70 0.12 -8.21 -11.49
N GLN A 71 -0.32 -7.34 -12.40
CA GLN A 71 0.53 -6.72 -13.42
C GLN A 71 1.08 -5.36 -12.98
N LEU A 72 0.51 -4.75 -11.93
CA LEU A 72 0.93 -3.42 -11.49
C LEU A 72 2.40 -3.32 -11.03
N PRO A 73 3.02 -4.37 -10.43
CA PRO A 73 4.45 -4.31 -10.11
C PRO A 73 5.30 -4.13 -11.37
N GLU A 74 5.05 -4.92 -12.40
CA GLU A 74 5.77 -4.87 -13.67
C GLU A 74 5.48 -3.58 -14.45
N LEU A 75 4.20 -3.19 -14.52
CA LEU A 75 3.78 -2.05 -15.35
C LEU A 75 4.11 -0.69 -14.71
N TYR A 76 4.07 -0.59 -13.38
CA TYR A 76 4.05 0.70 -12.70
C TYR A 76 4.89 0.75 -11.42
N SER A 77 5.65 -0.30 -11.10
CA SER A 77 6.42 -0.45 -9.86
C SER A 77 5.57 -0.28 -8.60
N MET A 78 4.36 -0.87 -8.62
CA MET A 78 3.42 -0.81 -7.49
C MET A 78 2.97 -2.20 -7.07
N GLY A 79 3.22 -2.53 -5.80
CA GLY A 79 2.80 -3.77 -5.16
C GLY A 79 1.70 -3.57 -4.11
N PHE A 80 1.06 -4.68 -3.73
CA PHE A 80 0.05 -4.71 -2.68
C PHE A 80 0.42 -5.69 -1.60
N THR A 81 0.15 -5.32 -0.35
CA THR A 81 0.20 -6.23 0.79
C THR A 81 -0.94 -5.95 1.76
N ASN A 82 -1.25 -6.91 2.60
CA ASN A 82 -2.20 -6.75 3.70
C ASN A 82 -1.47 -6.76 5.03
N ILE A 83 -1.96 -5.96 5.99
CA ILE A 83 -1.48 -5.99 7.38
C ILE A 83 -1.86 -7.31 8.06
N VAL A 84 -3.01 -7.89 7.71
CA VAL A 84 -3.46 -9.21 8.19
C VAL A 84 -3.60 -10.16 7.00
N ALA A 85 -2.99 -11.34 7.08
CA ALA A 85 -3.01 -12.33 6.00
C ALA A 85 -4.36 -13.06 5.84
N ARG A 86 -5.12 -13.19 6.95
CA ARG A 86 -6.41 -13.88 6.97
C ARG A 86 -7.45 -13.10 6.16
N PRO A 87 -8.27 -13.77 5.33
CA PRO A 87 -9.43 -13.14 4.72
C PRO A 87 -10.41 -12.61 5.78
N SER A 88 -10.64 -11.30 5.80
CA SER A 88 -11.70 -10.64 6.57
C SER A 88 -12.84 -10.21 5.63
N ARG A 89 -14.09 -10.09 6.12
CA ARG A 89 -15.23 -9.64 5.27
C ARG A 89 -15.34 -8.12 5.19
N ASN A 90 -14.67 -7.41 6.10
CA ASN A 90 -14.48 -5.97 6.11
C ASN A 90 -13.42 -5.63 7.17
N GLY A 91 -12.96 -4.38 7.16
CA GLY A 91 -11.95 -3.90 8.08
C GLY A 91 -12.43 -3.74 9.53
N SER A 92 -13.74 -3.79 9.77
CA SER A 92 -14.31 -3.80 11.13
C SER A 92 -14.32 -5.18 11.78
N GLU A 93 -14.03 -6.26 11.03
CA GLU A 93 -13.88 -7.62 11.57
C GLU A 93 -12.46 -7.90 12.07
N LEU A 94 -11.48 -7.06 11.75
CA LEU A 94 -10.13 -7.18 12.27
C LEU A 94 -10.07 -6.54 13.66
N SER A 95 -9.70 -7.34 14.65
CA SER A 95 -9.45 -6.82 15.98
C SER A 95 -8.22 -5.89 15.97
N LYS A 96 -8.16 -4.98 16.93
CA LYS A 96 -6.97 -4.11 17.11
C LYS A 96 -5.72 -4.97 17.32
N GLN A 97 -5.84 -6.06 18.06
CA GLN A 97 -4.74 -6.97 18.32
C GLN A 97 -4.24 -7.66 17.04
N GLU A 98 -5.13 -8.19 16.19
CA GLU A 98 -4.72 -8.79 14.91
C GLU A 98 -3.99 -7.78 14.01
N MET A 99 -4.45 -6.52 13.98
CA MET A 99 -3.74 -5.48 13.23
C MET A 99 -2.37 -5.16 13.85
N ASP A 100 -2.31 -5.04 15.18
CA ASP A 100 -1.09 -4.72 15.92
C ASP A 100 -0.03 -5.83 15.76
N GLU A 101 -0.44 -7.11 15.76
CA GLU A 101 0.41 -8.27 15.46
C GLU A 101 0.93 -8.26 14.00
N GLY A 102 0.14 -7.73 13.07
CA GLY A 102 0.50 -7.61 11.66
C GLY A 102 1.54 -6.52 11.35
N VAL A 103 1.81 -5.61 12.28
CA VAL A 103 2.72 -4.47 12.06
C VAL A 103 4.16 -4.94 11.83
N GLU A 104 4.66 -5.91 12.59
CA GLU A 104 6.04 -6.39 12.41
C GLU A 104 6.23 -7.10 11.08
N ILE A 105 5.24 -7.89 10.65
CA ILE A 105 5.24 -8.53 9.33
C ILE A 105 5.32 -7.49 8.21
N LEU A 106 4.64 -6.34 8.38
CA LEU A 106 4.72 -5.25 7.42
C LEU A 106 6.11 -4.61 7.43
N HIS A 107 6.74 -4.43 8.60
CA HIS A 107 8.12 -3.96 8.73
C HIS A 107 9.12 -4.93 8.07
N GLU A 108 9.00 -6.23 8.27
CA GLU A 108 9.83 -7.26 7.62
C GLU A 108 9.71 -7.21 6.09
N LYS A 109 8.49 -7.04 5.57
CA LYS A 109 8.27 -6.85 4.13
C LYS A 109 8.96 -5.58 3.62
N CYS A 110 8.86 -4.47 4.35
CA CYS A 110 9.57 -3.24 3.99
C CYS A 110 11.08 -3.48 3.97
N ARG A 111 11.66 -4.15 4.98
CA ARG A 111 13.10 -4.51 5.02
C ARG A 111 13.53 -5.38 3.85
N LYS A 112 12.69 -6.34 3.44
CA LYS A 112 12.95 -7.28 2.35
C LYS A 112 12.91 -6.62 0.97
N TYR A 113 11.83 -5.88 0.69
CA TYR A 113 11.58 -5.32 -0.65
C TYR A 113 12.13 -3.90 -0.83
N ARG A 114 12.49 -3.24 0.28
CA ARG A 114 13.04 -1.88 0.34
C ARG A 114 12.28 -0.86 -0.52
N PRO A 115 10.95 -0.76 -0.38
CA PRO A 115 10.19 0.19 -1.17
C PRO A 115 10.59 1.63 -0.86
N GLU A 116 10.53 2.50 -1.86
CA GLU A 116 10.85 3.91 -1.66
C GLU A 116 9.77 4.58 -0.78
N SER A 117 8.52 4.15 -0.95
CA SER A 117 7.40 4.60 -0.14
C SER A 117 6.36 3.51 0.11
N VAL A 118 5.64 3.66 1.23
CA VAL A 118 4.52 2.81 1.62
C VAL A 118 3.30 3.70 1.83
N CYS A 119 2.23 3.39 1.13
CA CYS A 119 0.93 4.03 1.26
C CYS A 119 -0.01 3.18 2.11
N VAL A 120 -0.26 3.64 3.32
CA VAL A 120 -1.20 3.02 4.26
C VAL A 120 -2.61 3.43 3.88
N VAL A 121 -3.42 2.48 3.40
CA VAL A 121 -4.78 2.77 2.91
C VAL A 121 -5.79 2.68 4.06
N GLY A 122 -5.93 3.80 4.76
CA GLY A 122 -6.95 3.99 5.77
C GLY A 122 -6.40 4.22 7.18
N LYS A 123 -7.09 5.09 7.91
CA LYS A 123 -6.73 5.54 9.26
C LYS A 123 -6.55 4.41 10.27
N SER A 124 -7.37 3.37 10.23
CA SER A 124 -7.32 2.29 11.24
C SER A 124 -6.01 1.51 11.24
N ILE A 125 -5.42 1.31 10.05
CA ILE A 125 -4.12 0.64 9.88
C ILE A 125 -3.02 1.53 10.45
N TRP A 126 -3.05 2.82 10.11
CA TRP A 126 -2.10 3.78 10.68
C TRP A 126 -2.20 3.88 12.20
N GLU A 127 -3.41 3.89 12.76
CA GLU A 127 -3.62 3.87 14.21
C GLU A 127 -3.03 2.62 14.87
N SER A 128 -2.97 1.49 14.15
CA SER A 128 -2.33 0.25 14.61
C SER A 128 -0.81 0.36 14.59
N ILE A 129 -0.24 0.77 13.45
CA ILE A 129 1.21 1.04 13.32
C ILE A 129 1.68 2.01 14.41
N TRP A 130 0.94 3.10 14.61
CA TRP A 130 1.25 4.09 15.63
C TRP A 130 1.19 3.52 17.06
N ARG A 131 0.18 2.72 17.38
CA ARG A 131 0.08 2.10 18.71
C ARG A 131 1.24 1.17 19.00
N VAL A 132 1.62 0.33 18.05
CA VAL A 132 2.73 -0.61 18.21
C VAL A 132 4.05 0.14 18.39
N ARG A 133 4.26 1.22 17.63
CA ARG A 133 5.49 2.01 17.69
C ARG A 133 5.60 2.89 18.94
N HIS A 134 4.52 3.58 19.31
CA HIS A 134 4.54 4.63 20.34
C HIS A 134 3.91 4.19 21.67
N GLY A 135 3.31 3.00 21.75
CA GLY A 135 2.63 2.49 22.93
C GLY A 135 1.35 3.24 23.33
N LYS A 136 0.87 4.18 22.49
CA LYS A 136 -0.29 5.05 22.77
C LYS A 136 -1.09 5.35 21.51
N PRO A 137 -2.37 5.76 21.60
CA PRO A 137 -3.14 6.18 20.44
C PRO A 137 -2.57 7.44 19.78
N VAL A 138 -2.73 7.57 18.45
CA VAL A 138 -2.28 8.75 17.67
C VAL A 138 -2.99 10.05 18.10
N GLY A 139 -4.28 9.94 18.47
CA GLY A 139 -5.06 11.08 18.94
C GLY A 139 -5.04 12.27 17.97
N LYS A 140 -4.68 13.44 18.48
CA LYS A 140 -4.64 14.71 17.72
C LYS A 140 -3.45 14.81 16.75
N ALA A 141 -2.46 13.93 16.85
CA ALA A 141 -1.31 13.91 15.94
C ALA A 141 -1.65 13.33 14.55
N PHE A 142 -2.86 12.77 14.39
CA PHE A 142 -3.26 12.14 13.14
C PHE A 142 -3.37 13.16 12.00
N LYS A 143 -2.65 12.90 10.91
CA LYS A 143 -2.79 13.59 9.62
C LYS A 143 -2.78 12.58 8.48
N TYR A 144 -3.60 12.84 7.45
CA TYR A 144 -3.40 12.22 6.13
C TYR A 144 -2.18 12.85 5.45
N GLY A 145 -1.66 12.19 4.43
CA GLY A 145 -0.49 12.68 3.68
C GLY A 145 0.81 12.02 4.11
N TRP A 146 1.93 12.63 3.73
CA TRP A 146 3.27 12.20 4.16
C TRP A 146 3.45 12.33 5.68
N GLN A 147 4.01 11.27 6.27
CA GLN A 147 4.41 11.25 7.68
C GLN A 147 5.87 11.68 7.82
N ASP A 148 6.25 12.04 9.04
CA ASP A 148 7.61 12.46 9.36
C ASP A 148 8.60 11.30 9.18
N GLU A 149 9.88 11.59 8.89
CA GLU A 149 10.89 10.56 8.59
C GLU A 149 11.15 9.60 9.77
N SER A 150 10.92 10.07 10.99
CA SER A 150 10.93 9.22 12.20
C SER A 150 9.91 8.09 12.14
N GLU A 151 8.93 8.19 11.24
CA GLU A 151 7.88 7.22 11.04
C GLU A 151 8.12 6.25 9.87
N ASN A 152 9.29 6.32 9.22
CA ASN A 152 9.63 5.41 8.12
C ASN A 152 9.47 3.93 8.51
N MET A 153 9.07 3.11 7.54
CA MET A 153 8.82 1.68 7.76
C MET A 153 10.01 0.83 7.35
N GLY A 154 10.30 -0.19 8.16
CA GLY A 154 11.39 -1.13 7.90
C GLY A 154 12.80 -0.58 8.14
N VAL A 155 12.96 0.49 8.93
CA VAL A 155 14.30 1.02 9.28
C VAL A 155 15.23 -0.10 9.77
N ILE A 156 16.47 -0.09 9.26
CA ILE A 156 17.59 -0.90 9.72
C ILE A 156 18.71 0.06 10.10
N GLU A 157 19.00 0.18 11.38
CA GLU A 157 19.96 1.15 11.90
C GLU A 157 21.34 1.00 11.24
N GLY A 158 21.86 2.10 10.69
CA GLY A 158 23.16 2.12 9.99
C GLY A 158 23.18 1.49 8.59
N GLU A 159 22.06 0.92 8.13
CA GLU A 159 21.99 0.24 6.83
C GLU A 159 20.92 0.83 5.90
N TRP A 160 19.72 1.11 6.42
CA TRP A 160 18.62 1.59 5.60
C TRP A 160 17.65 2.47 6.41
N GLU A 161 17.40 3.68 5.90
CA GLU A 161 16.53 4.69 6.52
C GLU A 161 15.03 4.32 6.50
N GLY A 162 14.68 3.20 5.88
CA GLY A 162 13.32 2.73 5.73
C GLY A 162 12.53 3.43 4.63
N SER A 163 11.32 2.95 4.40
CA SER A 163 10.39 3.48 3.40
C SER A 163 9.63 4.69 3.93
N LYS A 164 9.49 5.72 3.11
CA LYS A 164 8.67 6.89 3.43
C LYS A 164 7.21 6.49 3.57
N VAL A 165 6.54 6.95 4.64
CA VAL A 165 5.15 6.58 4.89
C VAL A 165 4.20 7.68 4.42
N PHE A 166 3.21 7.27 3.62
CA PHE A 166 2.06 8.07 3.25
C PHE A 166 0.80 7.46 3.86
N VAL A 167 -0.04 8.25 4.52
CA VAL A 167 -1.32 7.77 5.06
C VAL A 167 -2.46 8.30 4.20
N SER A 168 -3.17 7.40 3.56
CA SER A 168 -4.28 7.73 2.68
C SER A 168 -5.65 7.46 3.31
N SER A 169 -6.70 7.99 2.69
CA SER A 169 -8.08 7.69 3.06
C SER A 169 -8.46 6.26 2.66
N SER A 170 -9.42 5.67 3.38
CA SER A 170 -10.01 4.39 2.97
C SER A 170 -10.70 4.48 1.60
N THR A 171 -10.47 3.47 0.76
CA THR A 171 -11.08 3.31 -0.56
C THR A 171 -12.45 2.64 -0.53
N SER A 172 -12.89 2.19 0.64
CA SER A 172 -14.22 1.63 0.82
C SER A 172 -15.30 2.70 0.60
N GLY A 173 -16.29 2.40 -0.25
CA GLY A 173 -17.48 3.23 -0.41
C GLY A 173 -18.36 3.30 0.84
N LEU A 174 -18.15 2.43 1.84
CA LEU A 174 -18.84 2.48 3.14
C LEU A 174 -18.16 3.44 4.12
N ALA A 175 -16.91 3.82 3.87
CA ALA A 175 -16.22 4.82 4.68
C ALA A 175 -16.73 6.22 4.31
N ALA A 176 -17.73 6.69 5.06
CA ALA A 176 -18.40 7.97 4.86
C ALA A 176 -17.76 9.15 5.61
N THR A 177 -16.58 8.94 6.23
CA THR A 177 -15.91 9.96 7.03
C THR A 177 -15.30 11.10 6.21
N LEU A 178 -15.08 10.90 4.92
CA LEU A 178 -14.51 11.89 4.00
C LEU A 178 -15.37 11.98 2.75
N SER A 179 -15.56 13.20 2.24
CA SER A 179 -16.19 13.42 0.95
C SER A 179 -15.34 12.84 -0.19
N PRO A 180 -15.95 12.49 -1.34
CA PRO A 180 -15.19 12.03 -2.51
C PRO A 180 -14.07 12.98 -2.92
N ALA A 181 -14.33 14.30 -2.90
CA ALA A 181 -13.35 15.32 -3.26
C ALA A 181 -12.17 15.40 -2.27
N GLU A 182 -12.39 15.13 -0.98
CA GLU A 182 -11.31 15.04 0.00
C GLU A 182 -10.46 13.79 -0.21
N LYS A 183 -11.08 12.64 -0.53
CA LYS A 183 -10.34 11.42 -0.88
C LYS A 183 -9.47 11.67 -2.11
N GLU A 184 -10.01 12.27 -3.17
CA GLU A 184 -9.25 12.61 -4.37
C GLU A 184 -8.09 13.55 -4.07
N ARG A 185 -8.27 14.58 -3.23
CA ARG A 185 -7.17 15.48 -2.83
C ARG A 185 -6.05 14.75 -2.10
N ILE A 186 -6.39 13.87 -1.14
CA ILE A 186 -5.38 13.09 -0.41
C ILE A 186 -4.64 12.17 -1.38
N TRP A 187 -5.36 11.43 -2.22
CA TRP A 187 -4.74 10.51 -3.18
C TRP A 187 -3.90 11.25 -4.24
N ALA A 188 -4.28 12.46 -4.65
CA ALA A 188 -3.51 13.26 -5.61
C ALA A 188 -2.11 13.64 -5.09
N GLU A 189 -1.91 13.76 -3.78
CA GLU A 189 -0.60 14.08 -3.19
C GLU A 189 0.42 12.96 -3.47
N ILE A 190 0.06 11.70 -3.18
CA ILE A 190 0.93 10.56 -3.47
C ILE A 190 1.04 10.30 -4.98
N GLY A 191 -0.02 10.55 -5.75
CA GLY A 191 0.02 10.42 -7.20
C GLY A 191 0.96 11.41 -7.87
N THR A 192 0.97 12.67 -7.41
CA THR A 192 1.91 13.70 -7.87
C THR A 192 3.35 13.30 -7.55
N TRP A 193 3.59 12.81 -6.33
CA TRP A 193 4.91 12.32 -5.93
C TRP A 193 5.38 11.14 -6.79
N ALA A 194 4.52 10.15 -7.03
CA ALA A 194 4.87 8.98 -7.82
C ALA A 194 5.17 9.32 -9.29
N GLN A 195 4.41 10.24 -9.89
CA GLN A 195 4.70 10.73 -11.24
C GLN A 195 6.07 11.43 -11.32
N LYS A 196 6.35 12.30 -10.34
CA LYS A 196 7.65 12.97 -10.23
C LYS A 196 8.79 11.95 -10.13
N ARG A 197 8.68 10.97 -9.23
CA ARG A 197 9.71 9.93 -9.05
C ARG A 197 9.93 9.05 -10.28
N ARG A 198 8.87 8.71 -11.02
CA ARG A 198 9.00 7.98 -12.29
C ARG A 198 9.77 8.79 -13.33
N ALA A 199 9.46 10.08 -13.47
CA ALA A 199 10.16 10.95 -14.40
C ALA A 199 11.65 11.12 -14.04
N GLU A 200 11.97 11.21 -12.74
CA GLU A 200 13.35 11.27 -12.25
C GLU A 200 14.12 9.98 -12.58
N ARG A 201 13.54 8.80 -12.34
CA ARG A 201 14.16 7.51 -12.71
C ARG A 201 14.37 7.37 -14.23
N GLU A 202 13.41 7.83 -15.03
CA GLU A 202 13.56 7.85 -16.49
C GLU A 202 14.68 8.79 -16.97
N LEU A 203 14.97 9.85 -16.22
CA LEU A 203 16.08 10.74 -16.51
C LEU A 203 17.42 10.11 -16.10
N GLU A 204 17.50 9.57 -14.88
CA GLU A 204 18.66 8.84 -14.34
C GLU A 204 19.09 7.72 -15.30
N ALA A 205 18.15 6.88 -15.76
CA ALA A 205 18.43 5.79 -16.70
C ALA A 205 18.94 6.27 -18.08
N LYS A 206 18.55 7.46 -18.52
CA LYS A 206 19.04 8.06 -19.78
C LYS A 206 20.45 8.64 -19.62
N GLU A 207 20.78 9.14 -18.44
CA GLU A 207 22.11 9.67 -18.13
C GLU A 207 23.14 8.55 -17.98
N GLU A 208 22.76 7.41 -17.38
CA GLU A 208 23.63 6.23 -17.23
C GLU A 208 23.91 5.49 -18.55
N SER A 209 22.99 5.59 -19.52
CA SER A 209 23.15 4.96 -20.84
C SER A 209 24.00 5.79 -21.82
N LYS A 210 24.50 6.96 -21.41
CA LYS A 210 25.23 7.90 -22.27
C LYS A 210 26.74 7.88 -21.98
#